data_AF-A0A8T9CDJ9-F1
#
_entry.id   AF-A0A8T9CDJ9-F1
#
_cell.length_a   1.000
_cell.length_b   1.000
_cell.length_c   1.000
_cell.angle_alpha   90.00
_cell.angle_beta   90.00
_cell.angle_gamma   90.00
#
_symmetry.space_group_name_H-M   'P 1'
#
loop_
_entity.id
_entity.type
_entity.pdbx_description
1 polymer ?
#
loop_
_entity_poly.entity_id
_entity_poly.type
_entity_poly.pdbx_seq_one_letter_code
_entity_poly.pdbx_strand_id
1 'polypeptide(L)'
;MASIAETDQDAFTYIDRTIDPGSDVEKNGRELFPKYGELNSAKLAQPVLQLLEELRAKYQEYTVTYADPWSLNLLNFAFAGNATATLDIDTDSIFRIRAWQQPARRGATGQLGEARMFAKYKYHWENKSFILYFVSIGIWSAQYVLKERGPGEGPFSHSAITDTLLAQVGLWSHREIKGIYVYDMGWRLDTALYDQVQKAEWDKVILDPGMKKDLQSVSGRFFDSKDVYEDLGVPWKRGLIFYGPAGNGKTISIKALMHTLADRKDSIPTLYVKSAPRTFDIRYIFTLARQMTPCLLVLEDIDTIVTAQTRSYFFNEVDGLENNDGILMVASTNHIDELDPGLSKRPSRFDRKYLFPLPSKAERIQYVRFWRQKLKSKPEVKFPDILVEPIAGITHEFSFAYMQEAFVASLLDIAHRHDDEDEGKESARLAGGGDQDLEKYELWRVMKEQVKTLREEMDSKALASVKDYPPPATQIAERSLHNNAEHGGFPSSIPKDINNPYSQIPHSAIRESLATPRIYPGDGISAVQPPLSRPGNLTLGDMSSQLRGLTFFPDE
;
A
#
# COMPACT_ATOMS: atom_id res chain seq x y z
N MET A 1 51.66 -42.98 -10.12
CA MET A 1 50.84 -44.19 -9.94
C MET A 1 49.95 -43.99 -8.73
N ALA A 2 48.63 -44.15 -8.92
CA ALA A 2 47.52 -44.35 -7.96
C ALA A 2 47.37 -43.33 -6.79
N SER A 3 46.31 -42.49 -6.72
CA SER A 3 44.88 -42.77 -6.40
C SER A 3 44.71 -43.56 -5.10
N ILE A 4 43.96 -43.09 -4.09
CA ILE A 4 42.49 -43.17 -3.93
C ILE A 4 42.14 -42.25 -2.73
N ALA A 5 41.27 -41.23 -2.87
CA ALA A 5 39.88 -41.14 -2.34
C ALA A 5 39.74 -41.58 -0.85
N GLU A 6 39.07 -40.89 0.08
CA GLU A 6 37.64 -40.56 0.05
C GLU A 6 37.24 -39.69 1.28
N THR A 7 36.31 -38.76 1.04
CA THR A 7 35.20 -38.27 1.91
C THR A 7 35.45 -37.61 3.28
N ASP A 8 35.42 -36.28 3.24
CA ASP A 8 34.40 -35.35 3.77
C ASP A 8 33.59 -35.62 5.06
N GLN A 9 33.43 -34.50 5.79
CA GLN A 9 32.34 -34.03 6.66
C GLN A 9 32.29 -34.33 8.18
N ASP A 10 32.48 -33.23 8.91
CA ASP A 10 31.73 -32.75 10.08
C ASP A 10 31.67 -33.60 11.36
N ALA A 11 32.48 -33.19 12.34
CA ALA A 11 32.10 -33.25 13.74
C ALA A 11 32.59 -31.97 14.45
N PHE A 12 31.65 -31.07 14.75
CA PHE A 12 31.86 -29.93 15.66
C PHE A 12 32.34 -30.45 17.02
N THR A 13 33.62 -30.22 17.35
CA THR A 13 34.17 -30.50 18.68
C THR A 13 33.66 -29.45 19.66
N TYR A 14 32.87 -29.87 20.65
CA TYR A 14 32.59 -29.07 21.84
C TYR A 14 33.91 -28.82 22.59
N ILE A 15 34.28 -27.55 22.76
CA ILE A 15 35.32 -27.16 23.71
C ILE A 15 34.62 -26.82 25.02
N ASP A 16 34.66 -27.76 25.96
CA ASP A 16 34.37 -27.52 27.36
C ASP A 16 35.52 -26.69 27.95
N ARG A 17 35.23 -25.47 28.41
CA ARG A 17 36.16 -24.67 29.21
C ARG A 17 35.43 -24.19 30.46
N THR A 18 35.75 -24.87 31.55
CA THR A 18 35.62 -24.40 32.93
C THR A 18 36.04 -22.94 33.04
N ILE A 19 35.11 -22.11 33.49
CA ILE A 19 35.33 -20.68 33.78
C ILE A 19 36.15 -20.59 35.08
N ASP A 20 37.36 -20.05 34.97
CA ASP A 20 38.14 -19.58 36.11
C ASP A 20 37.73 -18.12 36.41
N PRO A 21 37.15 -17.79 37.58
CA PRO A 21 36.56 -16.48 37.84
C PRO A 21 37.58 -15.40 38.24
N GLY A 22 38.82 -15.49 37.76
CA GLY A 22 39.86 -14.58 38.21
C GLY A 22 41.16 -14.67 37.43
N SER A 23 41.16 -14.36 36.14
CA SER A 23 42.34 -13.75 35.50
C SER A 23 42.02 -13.35 34.06
N ASP A 24 42.42 -12.11 33.74
CA ASP A 24 42.73 -11.63 32.38
C ASP A 24 41.52 -11.44 31.43
N VAL A 25 41.21 -10.27 30.86
CA VAL A 25 42.09 -9.23 30.33
C VAL A 25 41.29 -7.94 30.14
N GLU A 26 41.82 -6.81 30.62
CA GLU A 26 41.62 -5.49 30.00
C GLU A 26 42.14 -5.52 28.55
N LYS A 27 41.37 -6.02 27.57
CA LYS A 27 41.64 -5.77 26.15
C LYS A 27 40.34 -5.71 25.38
N ASN A 28 39.98 -4.47 25.05
CA ASN A 28 39.15 -4.07 23.92
C ASN A 28 39.10 -5.12 22.80
N GLY A 29 38.06 -5.94 22.80
CA GLY A 29 37.66 -6.82 21.72
C GLY A 29 36.16 -6.65 21.55
N ARG A 30 35.72 -6.26 20.35
CA ARG A 30 34.33 -5.96 20.01
C ARG A 30 33.47 -7.21 20.15
N GLU A 31 32.93 -7.47 21.34
CA GLU A 31 31.87 -8.45 21.52
C GLU A 31 30.54 -7.82 21.06
N LEU A 32 30.36 -7.80 19.74
CA LEU A 32 29.19 -7.24 19.08
C LEU A 32 27.90 -7.92 19.51
N PHE A 33 27.93 -9.21 19.83
CA PHE A 33 26.72 -9.99 20.12
C PHE A 33 26.12 -9.72 21.52
N PRO A 34 26.89 -9.69 22.62
CA PRO A 34 26.40 -9.22 23.92
C PRO A 34 25.94 -7.77 23.90
N LYS A 35 26.66 -6.87 23.22
CA LYS A 35 26.27 -5.46 23.09
C LYS A 35 25.02 -5.26 22.23
N TYR A 36 24.85 -6.06 21.18
CA TYR A 36 23.60 -6.15 20.41
C TYR A 36 22.45 -6.67 21.27
N GLY A 37 22.71 -7.68 22.10
CA GLY A 37 21.76 -8.20 23.09
C GLY A 37 21.34 -7.14 24.12
N GLU A 38 22.27 -6.32 24.61
CA GLU A 38 21.96 -5.19 25.51
C GLU A 38 21.12 -4.11 24.83
N LEU A 39 21.52 -3.66 23.64
CA LEU A 39 20.81 -2.63 22.87
C LEU A 39 19.40 -3.06 22.46
N ASN A 40 19.16 -4.38 22.33
CA ASN A 40 17.86 -4.95 21.98
C ASN A 40 17.17 -5.66 23.17
N SER A 41 17.75 -5.59 24.37
CA SER A 41 17.09 -6.04 25.59
C SER A 41 16.03 -5.01 25.96
N ALA A 42 14.80 -5.45 26.23
CA ALA A 42 13.61 -4.61 26.35
C ALA A 42 13.59 -3.61 27.55
N LYS A 43 14.73 -3.05 27.98
CA LYS A 43 14.83 -1.96 28.97
C LYS A 43 14.25 -0.62 28.46
N LEU A 44 14.00 -0.49 27.15
CA LEU A 44 13.51 0.70 26.47
C LEU A 44 11.98 0.68 26.31
N ALA A 45 11.23 0.78 27.42
CA ALA A 45 9.77 0.87 27.33
C ALA A 45 9.28 2.18 26.67
N GLN A 46 10.11 3.24 26.65
CA GLN A 46 9.79 4.56 26.08
C GLN A 46 11.07 5.31 25.61
N PRO A 47 11.65 4.97 24.44
CA PRO A 47 12.88 5.63 23.96
C PRO A 47 12.71 7.14 23.74
N VAL A 48 11.48 7.60 23.45
CA VAL A 48 11.15 9.02 23.28
C VAL A 48 11.41 9.78 24.58
N LEU A 49 10.86 9.28 25.69
CA LEU A 49 10.93 9.93 26.98
C LEU A 49 12.34 9.90 27.55
N GLN A 50 13.05 8.77 27.41
CA GLN A 50 14.41 8.64 27.91
C GLN A 50 15.35 9.63 27.21
N LEU A 51 15.27 9.73 25.87
CA LEU A 51 16.10 10.67 25.13
C LEU A 51 15.72 12.13 25.42
N LEU A 52 14.44 12.42 25.63
CA LEU A 52 13.98 13.74 26.04
C LEU A 52 14.63 14.17 27.37
N GLU A 53 14.63 13.28 28.38
CA GLU A 53 15.21 13.56 29.69
C GLU A 53 16.74 13.69 29.63
N GLU A 54 17.42 12.84 28.86
CA GLU A 54 18.88 12.95 28.62
C GLU A 54 19.25 14.27 27.93
N LEU A 55 18.45 14.70 26.94
CA LEU A 55 18.67 15.99 26.27
C LEU A 55 18.43 17.17 27.22
N ARG A 56 17.41 17.12 28.09
CA ARG A 56 17.18 18.14 29.12
C ARG A 56 18.31 18.21 30.14
N ALA A 57 18.84 17.05 30.56
CA ALA A 57 19.96 16.97 31.47
C ALA A 57 21.26 17.53 30.86
N LYS A 58 21.52 17.24 29.57
CA LYS A 58 22.67 17.75 28.81
C LYS A 58 22.56 19.24 28.50
N TYR A 59 21.38 19.74 28.16
CA TYR A 59 21.14 21.12 27.72
C TYR A 59 20.30 21.92 28.72
N GLN A 60 20.87 22.17 29.90
CA GLN A 60 20.16 22.82 31.02
C GLN A 60 19.73 24.27 30.75
N GLU A 61 20.31 24.95 29.76
CA GLU A 61 19.94 26.31 29.35
C GLU A 61 18.90 26.34 28.21
N TYR A 62 18.44 25.17 27.75
CA TYR A 62 17.53 25.05 26.61
C TYR A 62 16.15 24.55 27.06
N THR A 63 15.13 24.96 26.32
CA THR A 63 13.88 24.21 26.21
C THR A 63 14.09 23.06 25.23
N VAL A 64 13.52 21.89 25.53
CA VAL A 64 13.59 20.71 24.65
C VAL A 64 12.17 20.31 24.29
N THR A 65 11.84 20.42 23.01
CA THR A 65 10.50 20.14 22.49
C THR A 65 10.55 18.91 21.60
N TYR A 66 9.80 17.87 21.95
CA TYR A 66 9.51 16.78 21.03
C TYR A 66 8.53 17.29 19.97
N ALA A 67 8.89 17.16 18.69
CA ALA A 67 7.99 17.44 17.59
C ALA A 67 7.71 16.13 16.84
N ASP A 68 6.45 15.83 16.58
CA ASP A 68 6.08 14.61 15.88
C ASP A 68 6.52 14.65 14.40
N PRO A 69 7.41 13.76 13.92
CA PRO A 69 7.91 13.81 12.55
C PRO A 69 6.85 13.58 11.46
N TRP A 70 5.71 12.97 11.81
CA TRP A 70 4.63 12.71 10.86
C TRP A 70 3.86 13.98 10.51
N SER A 71 3.57 14.80 11.51
CA SER A 71 2.87 16.09 11.33
C SER A 71 3.83 17.24 11.00
N LEU A 72 5.09 17.16 11.41
CA LEU A 72 6.06 18.25 11.34
C LEU A 72 7.36 17.78 10.69
N ASN A 73 7.59 18.03 9.40
CA ASN A 73 8.81 17.58 8.73
C ASN A 73 9.86 18.70 8.63
N LEU A 74 10.60 18.94 9.72
CA LEU A 74 11.57 20.05 9.78
C LEU A 74 12.71 19.93 8.75
N LEU A 75 13.17 18.70 8.47
CA LEU A 75 14.25 18.48 7.50
C LEU A 75 13.78 18.76 6.06
N ASN A 76 12.57 18.33 5.68
CA ASN A 76 12.03 18.64 4.35
C ASN A 76 11.64 20.12 4.21
N PHE A 77 11.17 20.75 5.29
CA PHE A 77 10.92 22.19 5.33
C PHE A 77 12.19 22.98 5.00
N ALA A 78 13.32 22.59 5.60
CA ALA A 78 14.64 23.16 5.32
C ALA A 78 15.12 22.82 3.90
N PHE A 79 15.00 21.56 3.46
CA PHE A 79 15.37 21.14 2.11
C PHE A 79 14.65 21.94 1.02
N ALA A 80 13.39 22.32 1.26
CA ALA A 80 12.62 23.17 0.37
C ALA A 80 12.96 24.67 0.45
N GLY A 81 14.08 25.03 1.09
CA GLY A 81 14.62 26.39 1.16
C GLY A 81 13.95 27.31 2.17
N ASN A 82 13.07 26.79 3.05
CA ASN A 82 12.35 27.62 4.03
C ASN A 82 13.16 27.80 5.33
N ALA A 83 14.16 26.94 5.56
CA ALA A 83 15.11 26.97 6.66
C ALA A 83 16.44 26.36 6.19
N THR A 84 17.49 26.45 7.00
CA THR A 84 18.74 25.71 6.76
C THR A 84 18.96 24.68 7.86
N ALA A 85 19.36 23.48 7.48
CA ALA A 85 19.64 22.38 8.40
C ALA A 85 21.04 21.83 8.11
N THR A 86 22.06 22.38 8.76
CA THR A 86 23.45 21.94 8.56
C THR A 86 23.76 20.80 9.52
N LEU A 87 24.21 19.66 8.99
CA LEU A 87 24.57 18.51 9.79
C LEU A 87 25.77 18.83 10.71
N ASP A 88 25.63 18.52 12.00
CA ASP A 88 26.66 18.72 13.00
C ASP A 88 27.46 17.42 13.17
N ILE A 89 28.62 17.36 12.51
CA ILE A 89 29.53 16.21 12.55
C ILE A 89 30.62 16.35 13.62
N ASP A 90 30.75 17.54 14.20
CA ASP A 90 31.88 17.91 15.06
C ASP A 90 31.59 17.61 16.54
N THR A 91 30.32 17.67 16.95
CA THR A 91 29.95 17.68 18.37
C THR A 91 29.11 16.48 18.81
N ASP A 92 28.65 15.63 17.88
CA ASP A 92 27.89 14.43 18.22
C ASP A 92 28.15 13.30 17.20
N SER A 93 27.88 12.06 17.62
CA SER A 93 27.97 10.89 16.72
C SER A 93 26.81 10.89 15.74
N ILE A 94 27.01 10.27 14.57
CA ILE A 94 25.96 10.15 13.55
C ILE A 94 25.83 8.69 13.15
N PHE A 95 24.59 8.19 13.15
CA PHE A 95 24.29 6.89 12.57
C PHE A 95 23.70 7.09 11.18
N ARG A 96 24.46 6.67 10.16
CA ARG A 96 24.08 6.77 8.74
C ARG A 96 23.96 5.38 8.13
N ILE A 97 22.98 5.21 7.26
CA ILE A 97 22.83 4.05 6.39
C ILE A 97 23.04 4.56 4.96
N ARG A 98 24.10 4.05 4.31
CA ARG A 98 24.34 4.27 2.88
C ARG A 98 23.73 3.08 2.14
N ALA A 99 22.81 3.34 1.21
CA ALA A 99 22.17 2.30 0.43
C ALA A 99 22.20 2.65 -1.06
N TRP A 100 22.48 1.65 -1.89
CA TRP A 100 22.33 1.80 -3.32
C TRP A 100 20.83 1.80 -3.68
N GLN A 101 20.31 2.93 -4.13
CA GLN A 101 18.96 3.05 -4.66
C GLN A 101 18.99 2.51 -6.09
N GLN A 102 18.54 1.26 -6.21
CA GLN A 102 18.39 0.64 -7.51
C GLN A 102 17.38 1.42 -8.36
N PRO A 103 17.70 1.72 -9.61
CA PRO A 103 16.77 2.38 -10.49
C PRO A 103 15.63 1.42 -10.84
N ALA A 104 14.42 1.96 -10.98
CA ALA A 104 13.24 1.16 -11.30
C ALA A 104 13.32 0.46 -12.67
N ARG A 105 14.24 0.88 -13.54
CA ARG A 105 14.45 0.32 -14.89
C ARG A 105 15.90 -0.11 -15.07
N ARG A 106 16.09 -1.29 -15.65
CA ARG A 106 17.41 -1.81 -16.06
C ARG A 106 18.04 -0.84 -17.07
N GLY A 107 19.30 -0.47 -16.88
CA GLY A 107 20.03 0.47 -17.76
C GLY A 107 19.92 1.94 -17.39
N ALA A 108 19.03 2.32 -16.46
CA ALA A 108 19.15 3.59 -15.78
C ALA A 108 20.27 3.51 -14.72
N THR A 109 20.87 4.64 -14.36
CA THR A 109 21.89 4.71 -13.32
C THR A 109 21.20 4.77 -11.97
N GLY A 110 21.52 3.84 -11.08
CA GLY A 110 21.13 3.96 -9.67
C GLY A 110 21.90 5.09 -8.99
N GLN A 111 21.51 5.44 -7.78
CA GLN A 111 22.23 6.43 -7.00
C GLN A 111 22.51 5.92 -5.60
N LEU A 112 23.61 6.38 -5.02
CA LEU A 112 23.87 6.15 -3.61
C LEU A 112 22.99 7.11 -2.81
N GLY A 113 22.13 6.58 -1.94
CA GLY A 113 21.31 7.35 -1.02
C GLY A 113 21.84 7.23 0.40
N GLU A 114 21.65 8.27 1.20
CA GLU A 114 21.95 8.27 2.62
C GLU A 114 20.66 8.46 3.44
N ALA A 115 20.41 7.51 4.34
CA ALA A 115 19.42 7.64 5.41
C ALA A 115 20.14 7.93 6.72
N ARG A 116 19.63 8.89 7.51
CA ARG A 116 20.23 9.30 8.78
C ARG A 116 19.34 8.83 9.92
N MET A 117 19.79 7.80 10.62
CA MET A 117 19.06 7.17 11.71
C MET A 117 19.27 7.88 13.05
N PHE A 118 20.40 8.56 13.23
CA PHE A 118 20.64 9.45 14.36
C PHE A 118 21.52 10.59 13.86
N ALA A 119 21.05 11.83 13.98
CA ALA A 119 21.79 13.00 13.53
C ALA A 119 21.41 14.24 14.35
N LYS A 120 22.40 15.10 14.55
CA LYS A 120 22.25 16.44 15.11
C LYS A 120 22.44 17.47 14.01
N TYR A 121 21.62 18.52 13.99
CA TYR A 121 21.68 19.60 13.02
C TYR A 121 21.73 20.95 13.74
N LYS A 122 22.51 21.87 13.16
CA LYS A 122 22.39 23.32 13.39
C LYS A 122 21.27 23.81 12.49
N TYR A 123 20.12 24.13 13.08
CA TYR A 123 18.92 24.49 12.34
C TYR A 123 18.67 25.99 12.45
N HIS A 124 18.59 26.69 11.31
CA HIS A 124 18.27 28.11 11.28
C HIS A 124 17.00 28.36 10.48
N TRP A 125 16.10 29.13 11.08
CA TRP A 125 14.87 29.57 10.44
C TRP A 125 14.70 31.05 10.72
N GLU A 126 14.53 31.84 9.66
CA GLU A 126 14.58 33.31 9.71
C GLU A 126 15.84 33.83 10.42
N ASN A 127 15.69 34.55 11.54
CA ASN A 127 16.78 35.06 12.37
C ASN A 127 16.98 34.26 13.66
N LYS A 128 16.45 33.03 13.72
CA LYS A 128 16.47 32.17 14.91
C LYS A 128 17.28 30.90 14.65
N SER A 129 18.15 30.58 15.62
CA SER A 129 18.93 29.34 15.64
C SER A 129 18.34 28.34 16.64
N PHE A 130 18.38 27.07 16.26
CA PHE A 130 17.92 25.91 17.02
C PHE A 130 18.93 24.76 16.88
N ILE A 131 18.90 23.81 17.81
CA ILE A 131 19.51 22.50 17.63
C ILE A 131 18.38 21.52 17.32
N LEU A 132 18.54 20.75 16.25
CA LEU A 132 17.59 19.71 15.87
C LEU A 132 18.26 18.35 15.99
N TYR A 133 17.73 17.48 16.85
CA TYR A 133 18.05 16.06 16.82
C TYR A 133 17.00 15.31 16.00
N PHE A 134 17.45 14.40 15.14
CA PHE A 134 16.60 13.45 14.43
C PHE A 134 17.05 12.03 14.78
N VAL A 135 16.10 11.19 15.20
CA VAL A 135 16.35 9.81 15.65
C VAL A 135 15.33 8.89 15.01
N SER A 136 15.77 7.77 14.46
CA SER A 136 14.95 6.73 13.89
C SER A 136 15.37 5.38 14.43
N ILE A 137 14.40 4.61 14.92
CA ILE A 137 14.57 3.27 15.48
C ILE A 137 13.54 2.36 14.81
N GLY A 138 13.98 1.52 13.86
CA GLY A 138 13.09 0.70 13.06
C GLY A 138 12.08 1.55 12.27
N ILE A 139 10.79 1.32 12.47
CA ILE A 139 9.69 2.07 11.82
C ILE A 139 9.33 3.38 12.54
N TRP A 140 9.93 3.63 13.70
CA TRP A 140 9.65 4.82 14.50
C TRP A 140 10.71 5.90 14.24
N SER A 141 10.28 7.16 14.31
CA SER A 141 11.17 8.31 14.31
C SER A 141 10.72 9.35 15.34
N ALA A 142 11.69 10.13 15.82
CA ALA A 142 11.50 11.31 16.63
C ALA A 142 12.41 12.42 16.15
N GLN A 143 12.00 13.64 16.50
CA GLN A 143 12.83 14.81 16.39
C GLN A 143 12.65 15.68 17.63
N TYR A 144 13.74 16.30 18.05
CA TYR A 144 13.77 17.18 19.22
C TYR A 144 14.31 18.53 18.79
N VAL A 145 13.51 19.57 19.00
CA VAL A 145 13.88 20.95 18.73
C VAL A 145 14.29 21.60 20.04
N LEU A 146 15.54 22.03 20.10
CA LEU A 146 16.11 22.68 21.27
C LEU A 146 16.28 24.17 20.99
N LYS A 147 15.80 24.99 21.91
CA LYS A 147 15.94 26.45 21.86
C LYS A 147 16.40 27.00 23.21
N GLU A 148 17.41 27.85 23.19
CA GLU A 148 17.89 28.56 24.40
C GLU A 148 16.71 29.28 25.09
N ARG A 149 16.65 29.17 26.42
CA ARG A 149 15.52 29.68 27.21
C ARG A 149 15.42 31.19 27.15
N GLY A 150 14.20 31.65 26.90
CA GLY A 150 13.84 33.05 27.06
C GLY A 150 13.57 33.45 28.52
N PRO A 151 13.35 34.74 28.78
CA PRO A 151 12.96 35.22 30.11
C PRO A 151 11.66 34.56 30.59
N GLY A 152 11.70 33.91 31.76
CA GLY A 152 10.53 33.24 32.35
C GLY A 152 10.29 31.81 31.87
N GLU A 153 11.09 31.29 30.93
CA GLU A 153 11.05 29.89 30.52
C GLU A 153 11.83 29.00 31.49
N GLY A 154 11.25 27.85 31.84
CA GLY A 154 11.86 26.85 32.70
C GLY A 154 12.25 25.58 31.93
N PRO A 155 12.86 24.59 32.61
CA PRO A 155 13.27 23.33 31.98
C PRO A 155 12.14 22.49 31.38
N PHE A 156 10.91 22.73 31.84
CA PHE A 156 9.72 22.00 31.42
C PHE A 156 8.71 22.88 30.68
N SER A 157 9.03 24.15 30.40
CA SER A 157 8.15 25.02 29.61
C SER A 157 8.32 24.80 28.11
N HIS A 158 7.30 25.17 27.34
CA HIS A 158 7.40 25.36 25.89
C HIS A 158 8.10 26.69 25.58
N SER A 159 8.64 26.79 24.36
CA SER A 159 9.20 28.05 23.84
C SER A 159 8.31 28.59 22.74
N ALA A 160 7.81 29.81 22.91
CA ALA A 160 6.92 30.45 21.93
C ALA A 160 7.57 30.58 20.54
N ILE A 161 8.90 30.71 20.49
CA ILE A 161 9.66 30.75 19.23
C ILE A 161 9.63 29.37 18.55
N THR A 162 9.82 28.30 19.31
CA THR A 162 9.71 26.93 18.80
C THR A 162 8.29 26.65 18.33
N ASP A 163 7.26 27.03 19.10
CA ASP A 163 5.86 26.83 18.72
C ASP A 163 5.52 27.53 17.40
N THR A 164 6.06 28.73 17.18
CA THR A 164 5.89 29.47 15.92
C THR A 164 6.54 28.74 14.74
N LEU A 165 7.77 28.23 14.91
CA LEU A 165 8.43 27.40 13.90
C LEU A 165 7.59 26.16 13.58
N LEU A 166 7.14 25.42 14.60
CA LEU A 166 6.36 24.20 14.41
C LEU A 166 5.02 24.50 13.71
N ALA A 167 4.35 25.59 14.05
CA ALA A 167 3.14 26.02 13.36
C ALA A 167 3.39 26.32 11.87
N GLN A 168 4.49 27.00 11.52
CA GLN A 168 4.86 27.30 10.13
C GLN A 168 5.23 26.04 9.35
N VAL A 169 5.98 25.11 9.97
CA VAL A 169 6.28 23.80 9.38
C VAL A 169 4.99 23.00 9.16
N GLY A 170 4.07 23.04 10.12
CA GLY A 170 2.74 22.44 9.99
C GLY A 170 1.96 23.01 8.81
N LEU A 171 1.81 24.33 8.73
CA LEU A 171 1.13 25.00 7.61
C LEU A 171 1.78 24.67 6.26
N TRP A 172 3.10 24.64 6.20
CA TRP A 172 3.86 24.27 5.01
C TRP A 172 3.67 22.81 4.60
N SER A 173 3.61 21.88 5.57
CA SER A 173 3.37 20.46 5.29
C SER A 173 1.98 20.23 4.67
N HIS A 174 1.06 21.17 4.85
CA HIS A 174 -0.30 21.13 4.29
C HIS A 174 -0.47 22.00 3.02
N ARG A 175 0.60 22.58 2.46
CA ARG A 175 0.53 23.29 1.17
C ARG A 175 0.25 22.32 0.02
N GLU A 176 -0.22 22.81 -1.13
CA GLU A 176 -0.50 21.97 -2.31
C GLU A 176 0.72 21.14 -2.73
N ILE A 177 0.73 19.89 -2.29
CA ILE A 177 1.71 18.91 -2.70
C ILE A 177 1.24 18.35 -4.05
N LYS A 178 2.03 18.55 -5.10
CA LYS A 178 1.80 17.93 -6.42
C LYS A 178 2.08 16.43 -6.34
N GLY A 179 1.11 15.65 -5.87
CA GLY A 179 1.24 14.21 -5.72
C GLY A 179 -0.07 13.57 -5.25
N ILE A 180 -0.19 12.26 -5.44
CA ILE A 180 -1.28 11.47 -4.87
C ILE A 180 -0.72 10.71 -3.68
N TYR A 181 -1.37 10.79 -2.51
CA TYR A 181 -1.00 9.93 -1.39
C TYR A 181 -1.40 8.49 -1.71
N VAL A 182 -0.42 7.59 -1.78
CA VAL A 182 -0.62 6.18 -2.04
C VAL A 182 -0.30 5.38 -0.78
N TYR A 183 -1.20 4.52 -0.37
CA TYR A 183 -0.98 3.56 0.70
C TYR A 183 -0.61 2.19 0.14
N ASP A 184 0.59 1.73 0.48
CA ASP A 184 1.09 0.38 0.21
C ASP A 184 2.03 -0.02 1.36
N MET A 185 1.47 -0.64 2.40
CA MET A 185 2.11 -0.89 3.71
C MET A 185 2.53 0.38 4.49
N GLY A 186 2.25 1.56 3.94
CA GLY A 186 2.54 2.88 4.49
C GLY A 186 2.16 3.98 3.49
N TRP A 187 1.95 5.21 3.98
CA TRP A 187 1.67 6.37 3.13
C TRP A 187 2.95 6.86 2.46
N ARG A 188 2.86 7.08 1.15
CA ARG A 188 3.89 7.78 0.37
C ARG A 188 3.23 8.73 -0.62
N LEU A 189 3.94 9.79 -0.98
CA LEU A 189 3.51 10.67 -2.04
C LEU A 189 3.97 10.12 -3.40
N ASP A 190 3.05 9.92 -4.34
CA ASP A 190 3.32 9.40 -5.68
C ASP A 190 3.10 10.48 -6.74
N THR A 191 4.21 11.05 -7.23
CA THR A 191 4.22 12.04 -8.31
C THR A 191 4.01 11.43 -9.69
N ALA A 192 4.42 10.17 -9.89
CA ALA A 192 4.23 9.46 -11.16
C ALA A 192 2.76 9.09 -11.38
N LEU A 193 2.04 8.69 -10.32
CA LEU A 193 0.59 8.50 -10.36
C LEU A 193 -0.12 9.82 -10.60
N TYR A 194 0.32 10.91 -9.96
CA TYR A 194 -0.19 12.25 -10.22
C TYR A 194 -0.09 12.62 -11.71
N ASP A 195 1.07 12.46 -12.34
CA ASP A 195 1.24 12.74 -13.78
C ASP A 195 0.35 11.88 -14.68
N GLN A 196 0.04 10.65 -14.27
CA GLN A 196 -0.91 9.80 -14.99
C GLN A 196 -2.34 10.29 -14.85
N VAL A 197 -2.73 10.72 -13.64
CA VAL A 197 -4.06 11.29 -13.36
C VAL A 197 -4.26 12.57 -14.16
N GLN A 198 -3.25 13.44 -14.25
CA GLN A 198 -3.30 14.67 -15.07
C GLN A 198 -3.56 14.40 -16.57
N LYS A 199 -3.33 13.18 -17.06
CA LYS A 199 -3.57 12.81 -18.46
C LYS A 199 -4.89 12.06 -18.67
N ALA A 200 -5.54 11.64 -17.59
CA ALA A 200 -6.73 10.79 -17.59
C ALA A 200 -7.99 11.66 -17.61
N GLU A 201 -8.27 12.33 -18.74
CA GLU A 201 -9.53 13.05 -18.91
C GLU A 201 -10.66 12.09 -19.28
N TRP A 202 -11.89 12.45 -18.92
CA TRP A 202 -13.05 11.61 -19.22
C TRP A 202 -13.19 11.37 -20.72
N ASP A 203 -12.95 12.34 -21.59
CA ASP A 203 -13.02 12.22 -23.06
C ASP A 203 -12.19 11.04 -23.63
N LYS A 204 -11.05 10.71 -23.00
CA LYS A 204 -10.15 9.61 -23.36
C LYS A 204 -10.61 8.26 -22.81
N VAL A 205 -11.60 8.24 -21.91
CA VAL A 205 -12.20 7.01 -21.38
C VAL A 205 -13.35 6.56 -22.27
N ILE A 206 -13.15 5.40 -22.91
CA ILE A 206 -14.18 4.68 -23.64
C ILE A 206 -15.04 3.93 -22.59
N LEU A 207 -16.27 4.38 -22.44
CA LEU A 207 -17.25 3.86 -21.49
C LEU A 207 -18.65 4.23 -21.99
N ASP A 208 -19.67 3.51 -21.52
CA ASP A 208 -21.07 3.89 -21.72
C ASP A 208 -21.30 5.38 -21.38
N PRO A 209 -21.88 6.18 -22.30
CA PRO A 209 -22.09 7.61 -22.09
C PRO A 209 -23.00 7.93 -20.89
N GLY A 210 -23.98 7.06 -20.61
CA GLY A 210 -24.90 7.22 -19.48
C GLY A 210 -24.16 7.05 -18.15
N MET A 211 -23.38 5.97 -18.04
CA MET A 211 -22.52 5.68 -16.89
C MET A 211 -21.50 6.79 -16.63
N LYS A 212 -20.84 7.28 -17.69
CA LYS A 212 -19.88 8.39 -17.62
C LYS A 212 -20.52 9.66 -17.05
N LYS A 213 -21.69 10.03 -17.57
CA LYS A 213 -22.46 11.19 -17.10
C LYS A 213 -22.91 11.03 -15.65
N ASP A 214 -23.36 9.83 -15.27
CA ASP A 214 -23.78 9.54 -13.89
C ASP A 214 -22.61 9.63 -12.91
N LEU A 215 -21.45 9.05 -13.24
CA LEU A 215 -20.24 9.13 -12.42
C LEU A 215 -19.79 10.58 -12.19
N GLN A 216 -19.76 11.40 -13.24
CA GLN A 216 -19.44 12.83 -13.15
C GLN A 216 -20.46 13.59 -12.29
N SER A 217 -21.75 13.29 -12.48
CA SER A 217 -22.83 13.93 -11.73
C SER A 217 -22.80 13.56 -10.25
N VAL A 218 -22.59 12.29 -9.91
CA VAL A 218 -22.58 11.81 -8.52
C VAL A 218 -21.44 12.43 -7.73
N SER A 219 -20.23 12.46 -8.29
CA SER A 219 -19.08 13.00 -7.58
C SER A 219 -19.14 14.52 -7.45
N GLY A 220 -19.49 15.24 -8.52
CA GLY A 220 -19.66 16.69 -8.47
C GLY A 220 -20.73 17.10 -7.46
N ARG A 221 -21.94 16.55 -7.59
CA ARG A 221 -23.05 16.86 -6.66
C ARG A 221 -22.73 16.50 -5.22
N PHE A 222 -22.02 15.40 -4.97
CA PHE A 222 -21.64 15.02 -3.61
C PHE A 222 -20.84 16.15 -2.91
N PHE A 223 -19.82 16.69 -3.58
CA PHE A 223 -18.99 17.75 -2.99
C PHE A 223 -19.69 19.12 -3.00
N ASP A 224 -20.55 19.40 -3.99
CA ASP A 224 -21.27 20.67 -4.10
C ASP A 224 -22.46 20.78 -3.12
N SER A 225 -22.90 19.66 -2.52
CA SER A 225 -24.15 19.61 -1.73
C SER A 225 -23.93 19.55 -0.22
N LYS A 226 -22.75 19.92 0.31
CA LYS A 226 -22.44 19.85 1.75
C LYS A 226 -23.57 20.43 2.62
N ASP A 227 -24.00 21.66 2.34
CA ASP A 227 -25.05 22.35 3.10
C ASP A 227 -26.37 21.58 3.09
N VAL A 228 -26.70 20.90 1.99
CA VAL A 228 -27.91 20.07 1.87
C VAL A 228 -27.84 18.86 2.80
N TYR A 229 -26.67 18.23 2.95
CA TYR A 229 -26.48 17.14 3.90
C TYR A 229 -26.63 17.62 5.34
N GLU A 230 -26.05 18.78 5.66
CA GLU A 230 -26.14 19.41 6.98
C GLU A 230 -27.58 19.79 7.33
N ASP A 231 -28.31 20.46 6.43
CA ASP A 231 -29.70 20.87 6.60
C ASP A 231 -30.65 19.69 6.83
N LEU A 232 -30.39 18.56 6.15
CA LEU A 232 -31.17 17.33 6.28
C LEU A 232 -30.77 16.46 7.48
N GLY A 233 -29.67 16.81 8.17
CA GLY A 233 -29.14 16.05 9.30
C GLY A 233 -28.67 14.64 8.92
N VAL A 234 -28.21 14.44 7.68
CA VAL A 234 -27.73 13.14 7.17
C VAL A 234 -26.21 13.15 7.01
N PRO A 235 -25.50 12.04 7.29
CA PRO A 235 -24.04 12.00 7.16
C PRO A 235 -23.56 12.35 5.75
N TRP A 236 -22.61 13.27 5.64
CA TRP A 236 -22.03 13.70 4.37
C TRP A 236 -20.93 12.74 3.91
N LYS A 237 -21.29 11.46 3.72
CA LYS A 237 -20.39 10.42 3.22
C LYS A 237 -21.07 9.59 2.15
N ARG A 238 -20.30 9.03 1.21
CA ARG A 238 -20.84 8.20 0.13
C ARG A 238 -19.85 7.13 -0.34
N GLY A 239 -20.33 6.00 -0.84
CA GLY A 239 -19.49 4.90 -1.30
C GLY A 239 -19.92 4.34 -2.66
N LEU A 240 -18.98 4.28 -3.60
CA LEU A 240 -19.17 3.69 -4.93
C LEU A 240 -18.35 2.40 -5.06
N ILE A 241 -18.93 1.35 -5.67
CA ILE A 241 -18.21 0.13 -6.07
C ILE A 241 -18.14 0.05 -7.58
N PHE A 242 -16.94 -0.10 -8.13
CA PHE A 242 -16.69 -0.42 -9.53
C PHE A 242 -16.37 -1.91 -9.63
N TYR A 243 -17.18 -2.66 -10.36
CA TYR A 243 -17.03 -4.11 -10.45
C TYR A 243 -17.19 -4.64 -11.87
N GLY A 244 -16.69 -5.84 -12.12
CA GLY A 244 -16.75 -6.50 -13.42
C GLY A 244 -15.40 -7.08 -13.83
N PRO A 245 -15.29 -7.77 -14.98
CA PRO A 245 -14.08 -8.44 -15.40
C PRO A 245 -12.85 -7.51 -15.48
N ALA A 246 -11.67 -8.07 -15.26
CA ALA A 246 -10.40 -7.36 -15.36
C ALA A 246 -10.19 -6.78 -16.78
N GLY A 247 -9.52 -5.62 -16.86
CA GLY A 247 -9.18 -5.00 -18.14
C GLY A 247 -10.30 -4.25 -18.86
N ASN A 248 -11.41 -3.90 -18.19
CA ASN A 248 -12.55 -3.18 -18.77
C ASN A 248 -12.71 -1.73 -18.26
N GLY A 249 -11.63 -1.10 -17.82
CA GLY A 249 -11.62 0.35 -17.61
C GLY A 249 -11.98 0.86 -16.21
N LYS A 250 -12.05 -0.01 -15.18
CA LYS A 250 -12.25 0.41 -13.77
C LYS A 250 -11.20 1.43 -13.32
N THR A 251 -9.92 1.05 -13.38
CA THR A 251 -8.80 1.90 -12.90
C THR A 251 -8.65 3.21 -13.69
N ILE A 252 -8.82 3.19 -15.03
CA ILE A 252 -8.76 4.44 -15.81
C ILE A 252 -9.94 5.38 -15.51
N SER A 253 -11.13 4.83 -15.22
CA SER A 253 -12.29 5.62 -14.79
C SER A 253 -12.09 6.23 -13.40
N ILE A 254 -11.44 5.49 -12.47
CA ILE A 254 -11.00 6.04 -11.19
C ILE A 254 -10.03 7.20 -11.41
N LYS A 255 -9.00 7.04 -12.26
CA LYS A 255 -8.07 8.12 -12.58
C LYS A 255 -8.77 9.34 -13.20
N ALA A 256 -9.77 9.13 -14.05
CA ALA A 256 -10.55 10.23 -14.62
C ALA A 256 -11.43 10.95 -13.61
N LEU A 257 -11.96 10.21 -12.65
CA LEU A 257 -12.63 10.79 -11.50
C LEU A 257 -11.66 11.62 -10.64
N MET A 258 -10.48 11.09 -10.33
CA MET A 258 -9.43 11.80 -9.59
C MET A 258 -9.04 13.10 -10.29
N HIS A 259 -8.84 13.05 -11.62
CA HIS A 259 -8.51 14.23 -12.43
C HIS A 259 -9.59 15.30 -12.32
N THR A 260 -10.85 14.91 -12.52
CA THR A 260 -12.00 15.81 -12.46
C THR A 260 -12.10 16.50 -11.11
N LEU A 261 -11.83 15.76 -10.03
CA LEU A 261 -11.89 16.27 -8.67
C LEU A 261 -10.71 17.17 -8.30
N ALA A 262 -9.52 16.88 -8.84
CA ALA A 262 -8.34 17.71 -8.67
C ALA A 262 -8.44 19.05 -9.43
N ASP A 263 -9.09 19.06 -10.59
CA ASP A 263 -9.28 20.24 -11.46
C ASP A 263 -10.45 21.15 -11.03
N ARG A 264 -11.18 20.78 -9.98
CA ARG A 264 -12.21 21.65 -9.38
C ARG A 264 -11.58 22.91 -8.82
N LYS A 265 -12.36 24.01 -8.79
CA LYS A 265 -11.97 25.25 -8.11
C LYS A 265 -11.60 25.01 -6.65
N ASP A 266 -12.43 24.23 -5.96
CA ASP A 266 -12.14 23.71 -4.62
C ASP A 266 -11.56 22.31 -4.82
N SER A 267 -10.26 22.25 -5.09
CA SER A 267 -9.56 21.02 -5.43
C SER A 267 -9.75 19.98 -4.34
N ILE A 268 -10.17 18.77 -4.73
CA ILE A 268 -10.42 17.67 -3.80
C ILE A 268 -9.25 16.68 -3.85
N PRO A 269 -8.46 16.54 -2.78
CA PRO A 269 -7.34 15.60 -2.74
C PRO A 269 -7.82 14.15 -2.84
N THR A 270 -6.96 13.29 -3.40
CA THR A 270 -7.18 11.85 -3.44
C THR A 270 -6.19 11.11 -2.55
N LEU A 271 -6.71 10.20 -1.74
CA LEU A 271 -5.97 9.14 -1.07
C LEU A 271 -6.19 7.82 -1.83
N TYR A 272 -5.12 7.11 -2.17
CA TYR A 272 -5.17 5.92 -3.02
C TYR A 272 -4.59 4.70 -2.30
N VAL A 273 -5.44 3.74 -1.94
CA VAL A 273 -5.04 2.53 -1.22
C VAL A 273 -4.89 1.38 -2.20
N LYS A 274 -3.70 0.77 -2.24
CA LYS A 274 -3.41 -0.42 -3.04
C LYS A 274 -3.52 -1.72 -2.24
N SER A 275 -3.13 -1.69 -0.97
CA SER A 275 -3.10 -2.87 -0.10
C SER A 275 -3.07 -2.46 1.37
N ALA A 276 -3.81 -3.17 2.21
CA ALA A 276 -3.88 -2.93 3.65
C ALA A 276 -4.10 -4.25 4.42
N PRO A 277 -3.06 -5.11 4.53
CA PRO A 277 -3.22 -6.46 5.08
C PRO A 277 -3.41 -6.50 6.60
N ARG A 278 -3.08 -5.44 7.35
CA ARG A 278 -3.14 -5.43 8.82
C ARG A 278 -4.28 -4.54 9.32
N THR A 279 -4.78 -4.85 10.51
CA THR A 279 -5.86 -4.09 11.16
C THR A 279 -5.46 -2.65 11.47
N PHE A 280 -4.18 -2.41 11.81
CA PHE A 280 -3.62 -1.07 12.00
C PHE A 280 -3.65 -0.24 10.72
N ASP A 281 -3.44 -0.86 9.55
CA ASP A 281 -3.42 -0.18 8.26
C ASP A 281 -4.78 0.50 7.98
N ILE A 282 -5.86 -0.22 8.27
CA ILE A 282 -7.24 0.29 8.10
C ILE A 282 -7.47 1.56 8.93
N ARG A 283 -7.16 1.52 10.23
CA ARG A 283 -7.29 2.70 11.10
C ARG A 283 -6.46 3.86 10.57
N TYR A 284 -5.21 3.58 10.22
CA TYR A 284 -4.29 4.59 9.74
C TYR A 284 -4.73 5.24 8.42
N ILE A 285 -5.38 4.46 7.54
CA ILE A 285 -5.96 4.97 6.30
C ILE A 285 -7.09 5.96 6.59
N PHE A 286 -8.04 5.58 7.45
CA PHE A 286 -9.21 6.41 7.74
C PHE A 286 -8.86 7.65 8.58
N THR A 287 -7.86 7.57 9.46
CA THR A 287 -7.34 8.75 10.17
C THR A 287 -6.85 9.81 9.19
N LEU A 288 -6.04 9.44 8.19
CA LEU A 288 -5.58 10.41 7.19
C LEU A 288 -6.74 10.89 6.30
N ALA A 289 -7.67 10.00 5.93
CA ALA A 289 -8.85 10.39 5.15
C ALA A 289 -9.66 11.48 5.86
N ARG A 290 -9.90 11.33 7.17
CA ARG A 290 -10.63 12.32 7.98
C ARG A 290 -9.87 13.65 8.09
N GLN A 291 -8.55 13.62 8.22
CA GLN A 291 -7.71 14.83 8.22
C GLN A 291 -7.71 15.57 6.88
N MET A 292 -7.90 14.85 5.78
CA MET A 292 -7.87 15.38 4.41
C MET A 292 -9.26 15.76 3.87
N THR A 293 -10.30 15.74 4.71
CA THR A 293 -11.67 16.04 4.27
C THR A 293 -11.81 17.50 3.80
N PRO A 294 -12.58 17.75 2.72
CA PRO A 294 -13.23 16.78 1.84
C PRO A 294 -12.24 16.06 0.92
N CYS A 295 -12.38 14.73 0.76
CA CYS A 295 -11.45 13.92 -0.05
C CYS A 295 -12.12 12.79 -0.82
N LEU A 296 -11.44 12.33 -1.88
CA LEU A 296 -11.69 11.04 -2.52
C LEU A 296 -10.79 9.96 -1.88
N LEU A 297 -11.39 8.91 -1.31
CA LEU A 297 -10.68 7.72 -0.83
C LEU A 297 -10.87 6.57 -1.83
N VAL A 298 -9.82 6.25 -2.57
CA VAL A 298 -9.79 5.12 -3.51
C VAL A 298 -9.29 3.87 -2.81
N LEU A 299 -10.05 2.78 -2.93
CA LEU A 299 -9.72 1.45 -2.42
C LEU A 299 -9.63 0.49 -3.63
N GLU A 300 -8.44 0.39 -4.24
CA GLU A 300 -8.25 -0.48 -5.39
C GLU A 300 -8.18 -1.95 -4.92
N ASP A 301 -8.86 -2.83 -5.65
CA ASP A 301 -8.97 -4.26 -5.37
C ASP A 301 -9.34 -4.52 -3.90
N ILE A 302 -10.53 -4.04 -3.52
CA ILE A 302 -11.01 -4.01 -2.13
C ILE A 302 -11.04 -5.39 -1.47
N ASP A 303 -11.11 -6.48 -2.23
CA ASP A 303 -10.94 -7.85 -1.76
C ASP A 303 -9.57 -8.11 -1.11
N THR A 304 -8.52 -7.41 -1.54
CA THR A 304 -7.18 -7.46 -0.91
C THR A 304 -7.09 -6.62 0.37
N ILE A 305 -7.98 -5.63 0.52
CA ILE A 305 -8.04 -4.71 1.66
C ILE A 305 -8.95 -5.26 2.75
N VAL A 306 -10.08 -5.86 2.37
CA VAL A 306 -11.13 -6.38 3.27
C VAL A 306 -11.03 -7.89 3.31
N THR A 307 -10.08 -8.37 4.12
CA THR A 307 -9.83 -9.78 4.38
C THR A 307 -10.53 -10.23 5.66
N ALA A 308 -10.51 -11.53 5.96
CA ALA A 308 -11.02 -12.06 7.22
C ALA A 308 -10.43 -11.37 8.46
N GLN A 309 -9.18 -10.91 8.40
CA GLN A 309 -8.50 -10.24 9.51
C GLN A 309 -8.87 -8.76 9.63
N THR A 310 -9.06 -8.06 8.51
CA THR A 310 -9.26 -6.60 8.48
C THR A 310 -10.73 -6.19 8.43
N ARG A 311 -11.64 -7.12 8.08
CA ARG A 311 -13.08 -6.88 7.87
C ARG A 311 -13.76 -6.11 9.01
N SER A 312 -13.59 -6.55 10.26
CA SER A 312 -14.27 -5.91 11.40
C SER A 312 -13.80 -4.47 11.60
N TYR A 313 -12.50 -4.22 11.44
CA TYR A 313 -11.92 -2.88 11.52
C TYR A 313 -12.40 -1.99 10.39
N PHE A 314 -12.42 -2.51 9.16
CA PHE A 314 -12.91 -1.75 8.00
C PHE A 314 -14.38 -1.36 8.16
N PHE A 315 -15.22 -2.26 8.66
CA PHE A 315 -16.63 -1.95 8.92
C PHE A 315 -16.81 -0.93 10.03
N ASN A 316 -16.02 -0.99 11.11
CA ASN A 316 -16.08 0.00 12.18
C ASN A 316 -15.69 1.39 11.67
N GLU A 317 -14.67 1.48 10.82
CA GLU A 317 -14.26 2.74 10.19
C GLU A 317 -15.34 3.28 9.25
N VAL A 318 -15.91 2.45 8.36
CA VAL A 318 -16.91 2.90 7.38
C VAL A 318 -18.27 3.24 8.01
N ASP A 319 -18.70 2.47 9.00
CA ASP A 319 -19.98 2.69 9.70
C ASP A 319 -19.92 3.91 10.62
N GLY A 320 -18.71 4.43 10.91
CA GLY A 320 -18.53 5.76 11.48
C GLY A 320 -18.70 5.79 12.99
N LEU A 321 -17.91 4.99 13.73
CA LEU A 321 -17.66 5.32 15.15
C LEU A 321 -17.01 6.71 15.30
N GLU A 322 -16.38 7.21 14.24
CA GLU A 322 -15.79 8.55 14.10
C GLU A 322 -16.39 9.27 12.88
N ASN A 323 -16.34 10.62 12.85
CA ASN A 323 -17.00 11.42 11.81
C ASN A 323 -16.28 11.30 10.45
N ASN A 324 -16.95 10.72 9.44
CA ASN A 324 -16.46 10.54 8.07
C ASN A 324 -17.07 11.55 7.06
N ASP A 325 -17.61 12.67 7.54
CA ASP A 325 -18.15 13.72 6.68
C ASP A 325 -17.10 14.23 5.68
N GLY A 326 -17.51 14.44 4.43
CA GLY A 326 -16.65 14.89 3.34
C GLY A 326 -15.87 13.77 2.64
N ILE A 327 -16.02 12.50 3.04
CA ILE A 327 -15.34 11.36 2.40
C ILE A 327 -16.23 10.73 1.32
N LEU A 328 -15.78 10.81 0.07
CA LEU A 328 -16.29 9.99 -1.03
C LEU A 328 -15.37 8.76 -1.20
N MET A 329 -15.90 7.56 -0.95
CA MET A 329 -15.15 6.32 -1.18
C MET A 329 -15.43 5.75 -2.56
N VAL A 330 -14.40 5.27 -3.25
CA VAL A 330 -14.52 4.49 -4.48
C VAL A 330 -13.70 3.22 -4.35
N ALA A 331 -14.37 2.08 -4.40
CA ALA A 331 -13.75 0.76 -4.34
C ALA A 331 -13.79 0.07 -5.70
N SER A 332 -12.74 -0.67 -6.08
CA SER A 332 -12.80 -1.57 -7.23
C SER A 332 -12.73 -3.04 -6.80
N THR A 333 -13.36 -3.92 -7.59
CA THR A 333 -13.16 -5.37 -7.48
C THR A 333 -13.35 -6.03 -8.83
N ASN A 334 -12.76 -7.21 -9.03
CA ASN A 334 -13.08 -8.08 -10.17
C ASN A 334 -14.18 -9.08 -9.83
N HIS A 335 -14.43 -9.35 -8.54
CA HIS A 335 -15.24 -10.46 -8.05
C HIS A 335 -16.30 -9.98 -7.03
N ILE A 336 -17.34 -9.28 -7.50
CA ILE A 336 -18.35 -8.74 -6.59
C ILE A 336 -19.09 -9.81 -5.77
N ASP A 337 -19.20 -11.02 -6.32
CA ASP A 337 -19.88 -12.15 -5.68
C ASP A 337 -19.02 -12.80 -4.57
N GLU A 338 -17.71 -12.60 -4.62
CA GLU A 338 -16.75 -13.05 -3.59
C GLU A 338 -16.58 -12.00 -2.48
N LEU A 339 -17.02 -10.75 -2.72
CA LEU A 339 -16.97 -9.71 -1.70
C LEU A 339 -17.91 -10.01 -0.54
N ASP A 340 -17.49 -9.55 0.63
CA ASP A 340 -18.29 -9.66 1.83
C ASP A 340 -19.72 -9.12 1.63
N PRO A 341 -20.78 -9.87 2.02
CA PRO A 341 -22.16 -9.39 1.90
C PRO A 341 -22.41 -8.06 2.61
N GLY A 342 -21.64 -7.75 3.66
CA GLY A 342 -21.70 -6.47 4.35
C GLY A 342 -21.20 -5.28 3.51
N LEU A 343 -20.38 -5.52 2.48
CA LEU A 343 -19.96 -4.52 1.48
C LEU A 343 -20.93 -4.51 0.30
N SER A 344 -21.25 -5.68 -0.23
CA SER A 344 -22.01 -5.80 -1.47
C SER A 344 -23.51 -5.62 -1.28
N LYS A 345 -24.10 -5.91 -0.12
CA LYS A 345 -25.57 -5.87 0.06
C LYS A 345 -26.07 -4.74 0.95
N ARG A 346 -25.20 -4.07 1.73
CA ARG A 346 -25.62 -3.06 2.71
C ARG A 346 -25.46 -1.63 2.15
N PRO A 347 -26.56 -0.90 1.87
CA PRO A 347 -26.49 0.41 1.22
C PRO A 347 -25.80 1.50 2.04
N SER A 348 -25.71 1.36 3.37
CA SER A 348 -25.12 2.39 4.25
C SER A 348 -23.60 2.57 4.10
N ARG A 349 -22.94 1.67 3.36
CA ARG A 349 -21.48 1.64 3.13
C ARG A 349 -21.14 2.00 1.70
N PHE A 350 -21.71 1.23 0.77
CA PHE A 350 -21.61 1.45 -0.68
C PHE A 350 -23.00 1.47 -1.27
N ASP A 351 -23.51 2.67 -1.51
CA ASP A 351 -24.88 2.93 -1.96
C ASP A 351 -25.03 2.83 -3.48
N ARG A 352 -23.93 2.98 -4.25
CA ARG A 352 -23.93 2.82 -5.71
C ARG A 352 -22.93 1.80 -6.21
N LYS A 353 -23.33 1.07 -7.25
CA LYS A 353 -22.51 0.05 -7.89
C LYS A 353 -22.53 0.26 -9.40
N TYR A 354 -21.36 0.14 -10.00
CA TYR A 354 -21.11 0.41 -11.39
C TYR A 354 -20.49 -0.83 -12.02
N LEU A 355 -21.26 -1.50 -12.88
CA LEU A 355 -20.78 -2.65 -13.65
C LEU A 355 -19.95 -2.16 -14.82
N PHE A 356 -18.74 -2.69 -14.95
CA PHE A 356 -17.85 -2.55 -16.10
C PHE A 356 -17.82 -3.90 -16.84
N PRO A 357 -18.79 -4.14 -17.75
CA PRO A 357 -18.88 -5.40 -18.47
C PRO A 357 -17.78 -5.49 -19.54
N LEU A 358 -17.76 -6.61 -20.28
CA LEU A 358 -17.02 -6.67 -21.53
C LEU A 358 -17.55 -5.60 -22.51
N PRO A 359 -16.67 -4.97 -23.32
CA PRO A 359 -17.05 -3.88 -24.19
C PRO A 359 -18.08 -4.31 -25.23
N SER A 360 -19.12 -3.51 -25.39
CA SER A 360 -20.11 -3.64 -26.47
C SER A 360 -19.45 -3.47 -27.85
N LYS A 361 -20.13 -3.88 -28.92
CA LYS A 361 -19.63 -3.67 -30.29
C LYS A 361 -19.33 -2.19 -30.57
N ALA A 362 -20.15 -1.27 -30.07
CA ALA A 362 -19.96 0.16 -30.22
C ALA A 362 -18.68 0.66 -29.53
N GLU A 363 -18.42 0.20 -28.30
CA GLU A 363 -17.19 0.52 -27.56
C GLU A 363 -15.95 -0.10 -28.20
N ARG A 364 -16.04 -1.33 -28.71
CA ARG A 364 -14.95 -1.94 -29.47
C ARG A 364 -14.64 -1.16 -30.75
N ILE A 365 -15.65 -0.67 -31.48
CA ILE A 365 -15.44 0.23 -32.63
C ILE A 365 -14.69 1.49 -32.21
N GLN A 366 -15.06 2.12 -31.08
CA GLN A 366 -14.34 3.29 -30.56
C GLN A 366 -12.89 2.96 -30.20
N TYR A 367 -12.64 1.79 -29.59
CA TYR A 367 -11.30 1.34 -29.23
C TYR A 367 -10.43 1.08 -30.47
N VAL A 368 -11.00 0.48 -31.51
CA VAL A 368 -10.32 0.27 -32.80
C VAL A 368 -10.02 1.61 -33.49
N ARG A 369 -10.95 2.58 -33.45
CA ARG A 369 -10.70 3.94 -33.93
C ARG A 369 -9.60 4.66 -33.17
N PHE A 370 -9.52 4.47 -31.84
CA PHE A 370 -8.43 4.97 -31.02
C PHE A 370 -7.07 4.44 -31.52
N TRP A 371 -6.96 3.13 -31.75
CA TRP A 371 -5.74 2.53 -32.31
C TRP A 371 -5.41 3.04 -33.70
N ARG A 372 -6.43 3.18 -34.57
CA ARG A 372 -6.25 3.78 -35.90
C ARG A 372 -5.68 5.19 -35.83
N GLN A 373 -6.18 6.02 -34.92
CA GLN A 373 -5.65 7.38 -34.73
C GLN A 373 -4.22 7.36 -34.17
N LYS A 374 -3.93 6.46 -33.21
CA LYS A 374 -2.59 6.27 -32.63
C LYS A 374 -1.54 5.85 -33.68
N LEU A 375 -1.96 5.09 -34.68
CA LEU A 375 -1.10 4.58 -35.77
C LEU A 375 -1.08 5.50 -37.01
N LYS A 376 -1.84 6.59 -37.02
CA LYS A 376 -1.95 7.50 -38.18
C LYS A 376 -0.60 8.04 -38.66
N SER A 377 0.35 8.25 -37.75
CA SER A 377 1.70 8.76 -38.06
C SER A 377 2.72 7.66 -38.39
N LYS A 378 2.29 6.39 -38.49
CA LYS A 378 3.15 5.23 -38.78
C LYS A 378 2.87 4.74 -40.20
N PRO A 379 3.65 5.18 -41.21
CA PRO A 379 3.36 4.88 -42.62
C PRO A 379 3.49 3.39 -42.97
N GLU A 380 4.28 2.65 -42.19
CA GLU A 380 4.49 1.20 -42.33
C GLU A 380 3.19 0.41 -42.10
N VAL A 381 2.29 0.89 -41.25
CA VAL A 381 1.05 0.17 -40.91
C VAL A 381 -0.15 0.80 -41.62
N LYS A 382 -0.60 0.19 -42.72
CA LYS A 382 -1.79 0.63 -43.45
C LYS A 382 -3.07 0.28 -42.68
N PHE A 383 -3.72 1.28 -42.08
CA PHE A 383 -4.97 1.12 -41.32
C PHE A 383 -6.13 1.97 -41.89
N PRO A 384 -6.75 1.54 -43.00
CA PRO A 384 -7.92 2.21 -43.56
C PRO A 384 -9.18 2.01 -42.72
N ASP A 385 -10.14 2.92 -42.88
CA ASP A 385 -11.38 2.94 -42.07
C ASP A 385 -12.25 1.69 -42.27
N ILE A 386 -12.16 1.04 -43.45
CA ILE A 386 -12.87 -0.19 -43.77
C ILE A 386 -12.52 -1.37 -42.82
N LEU A 387 -11.35 -1.34 -42.17
CA LEU A 387 -10.94 -2.37 -41.20
C LEU A 387 -11.55 -2.19 -39.80
N VAL A 388 -12.13 -1.03 -39.51
CA VAL A 388 -12.58 -0.70 -38.15
C VAL A 388 -13.68 -1.65 -37.68
N GLU A 389 -14.75 -1.80 -38.46
CA GLU A 389 -15.86 -2.67 -38.09
C GLU A 389 -15.50 -4.16 -38.11
N PRO A 390 -14.78 -4.69 -39.12
CA PRO A 390 -14.32 -6.07 -39.12
C PRO A 390 -13.46 -6.43 -37.90
N ILE A 391 -12.49 -5.58 -37.53
CA ILE A 391 -11.64 -5.82 -36.35
C ILE A 391 -12.47 -5.82 -35.06
N ALA A 392 -13.42 -4.89 -34.93
CA ALA A 392 -14.35 -4.86 -33.79
C ALA A 392 -15.29 -6.09 -33.75
N GLY A 393 -15.56 -6.71 -34.92
CA GLY A 393 -16.35 -7.92 -35.07
C GLY A 393 -15.63 -9.17 -34.57
N ILE A 394 -14.39 -9.39 -34.99
CA ILE A 394 -13.61 -10.57 -34.60
C ILE A 394 -13.20 -10.56 -33.12
N THR A 395 -13.11 -9.38 -32.51
CA THR A 395 -12.77 -9.15 -31.09
C THR A 395 -13.98 -9.24 -30.14
N HIS A 396 -15.07 -9.92 -30.53
CA HIS A 396 -16.20 -10.16 -29.63
C HIS A 396 -15.73 -10.85 -28.34
N GLU A 397 -16.34 -10.50 -27.20
CA GLU A 397 -16.02 -11.05 -25.86
C GLU A 397 -14.62 -10.74 -25.32
N PHE A 398 -13.77 -10.01 -26.06
CA PHE A 398 -12.50 -9.55 -25.53
C PHE A 398 -12.72 -8.37 -24.59
N SER A 399 -11.99 -8.33 -23.48
CA SER A 399 -11.83 -7.10 -22.70
C SER A 399 -10.98 -6.08 -23.46
N PHE A 400 -10.98 -4.82 -23.05
CA PHE A 400 -10.07 -3.84 -23.66
C PHE A 400 -8.59 -4.24 -23.51
N ALA A 401 -8.22 -4.95 -22.44
CA ALA A 401 -6.87 -5.48 -22.26
C ALA A 401 -6.53 -6.55 -23.31
N TYR A 402 -7.44 -7.49 -23.59
CA TYR A 402 -7.25 -8.48 -24.67
C TYR A 402 -7.23 -7.85 -26.06
N MET A 403 -8.04 -6.82 -26.30
CA MET A 403 -7.95 -6.05 -27.54
C MET A 403 -6.60 -5.33 -27.66
N GLN A 404 -6.10 -4.76 -26.56
CA GLN A 404 -4.78 -4.13 -26.51
C GLN A 404 -3.69 -5.14 -26.90
N GLU A 405 -3.74 -6.34 -26.33
CA GLU A 405 -2.80 -7.42 -26.62
C GLU A 405 -2.85 -7.81 -28.09
N ALA A 406 -4.05 -8.02 -28.64
CA ALA A 406 -4.23 -8.35 -30.06
C ALA A 406 -3.57 -7.30 -30.99
N PHE A 407 -3.73 -6.01 -30.69
CA PHE A 407 -3.07 -4.95 -31.43
C PHE A 407 -1.55 -4.96 -31.25
N VAL A 408 -1.06 -5.10 -30.02
CA VAL A 408 0.39 -5.09 -29.74
C VAL A 408 1.07 -6.28 -30.40
N ALA A 409 0.55 -7.49 -30.23
CA ALA A 409 1.05 -8.70 -30.86
C ALA A 409 1.08 -8.57 -32.39
N SER A 410 0.00 -8.04 -32.98
CA SER A 410 -0.08 -7.86 -34.43
C SER A 410 0.94 -6.85 -34.96
N LEU A 411 1.17 -5.75 -34.24
CA LEU A 411 2.14 -4.74 -34.64
C LEU A 411 3.59 -5.23 -34.50
N LEU A 412 3.88 -6.05 -33.48
CA LEU A 412 5.19 -6.66 -33.31
C LEU A 412 5.47 -7.70 -34.40
N ASP A 413 4.47 -8.50 -34.77
CA ASP A 413 4.60 -9.46 -35.87
C ASP A 413 4.86 -8.76 -37.21
N ILE A 414 4.12 -7.67 -37.51
CA ILE A 414 4.39 -6.85 -38.70
C ILE A 414 5.82 -6.27 -38.68
N ALA A 415 6.27 -5.78 -37.53
CA ALA A 415 7.63 -5.23 -37.40
C ALA A 415 8.71 -6.30 -37.65
N HIS A 416 8.58 -7.50 -37.07
CA HIS A 416 9.55 -8.58 -37.28
C HIS A 416 9.57 -9.07 -38.73
N ARG A 417 8.41 -9.18 -39.39
CA ARG A 417 8.35 -9.57 -40.81
C ARG A 417 9.02 -8.56 -41.72
N HIS A 418 8.96 -7.27 -41.40
CA HIS A 418 9.70 -6.25 -42.14
C HIS A 418 11.21 -6.33 -41.94
N ASP A 419 11.67 -6.75 -40.75
CA ASP A 419 13.10 -7.01 -40.50
C ASP A 419 13.59 -8.27 -41.26
N ASP A 420 12.74 -9.29 -41.40
CA ASP A 420 13.07 -10.54 -42.11
C ASP A 420 12.96 -10.42 -43.66
N GLU A 421 12.04 -9.59 -44.18
CA GLU A 421 11.87 -9.37 -45.63
C GLU A 421 13.02 -8.56 -46.28
N ASP A 422 13.86 -7.89 -45.48
CA ASP A 422 15.15 -7.34 -45.93
C ASP A 422 16.24 -8.44 -46.14
N GLU A 423 15.99 -9.70 -45.73
CA GLU A 423 16.86 -10.85 -46.01
C GLU A 423 16.22 -12.01 -46.82
N GLY A 424 14.93 -11.99 -47.15
CA GLY A 424 14.37 -13.05 -47.98
C GLY A 424 12.90 -12.89 -48.40
N LYS A 425 12.67 -12.77 -49.71
CA LYS A 425 11.33 -12.95 -50.31
C LYS A 425 10.91 -14.42 -50.18
N GLU A 426 9.72 -14.73 -49.64
CA GLU A 426 8.75 -15.59 -50.36
C GLU A 426 7.30 -15.64 -49.79
N SER A 427 6.35 -15.37 -50.70
CA SER A 427 5.01 -15.91 -50.96
C SER A 427 3.95 -16.15 -49.86
N ALA A 428 2.85 -15.40 -50.03
CA ALA A 428 1.53 -15.65 -49.48
C ALA A 428 0.87 -16.94 -50.02
N ARG A 429 0.22 -17.70 -49.12
CA ARG A 429 -0.78 -18.72 -49.48
C ARG A 429 -2.18 -18.21 -49.14
N LEU A 430 -3.05 -18.22 -50.15
CA LEU A 430 -4.46 -17.87 -50.08
C LEU A 430 -5.32 -19.09 -49.75
N ALA A 431 -6.29 -18.92 -48.86
CA ALA A 431 -7.46 -19.80 -48.71
C ALA A 431 -8.72 -18.93 -48.51
N GLY A 432 -9.80 -19.28 -49.20
CA GLY A 432 -10.91 -18.39 -49.52
C GLY A 432 -12.10 -18.37 -48.55
N GLY A 433 -12.96 -17.37 -48.78
CA GLY A 433 -14.38 -17.40 -48.44
C GLY A 433 -14.91 -16.15 -47.72
N GLY A 434 -15.46 -15.19 -48.47
CA GLY A 434 -16.30 -14.09 -47.95
C GLY A 434 -15.61 -12.74 -47.71
N ASP A 435 -14.28 -12.74 -47.59
CA ASP A 435 -13.46 -11.64 -47.04
C ASP A 435 -12.48 -11.02 -48.07
N GLN A 436 -12.70 -11.26 -49.37
CA GLN A 436 -11.69 -11.07 -50.43
C GLN A 436 -11.14 -9.65 -50.55
N ASP A 437 -11.89 -8.62 -50.11
CA ASP A 437 -11.40 -7.24 -50.18
C ASP A 437 -10.62 -6.79 -48.94
N LEU A 438 -10.71 -7.49 -47.81
CA LEU A 438 -9.98 -7.14 -46.58
C LEU A 438 -8.64 -7.87 -46.48
N GLU A 439 -8.53 -9.07 -47.04
CA GLU A 439 -7.31 -9.91 -47.06
C GLU A 439 -6.11 -9.23 -47.76
N LYS A 440 -6.34 -8.18 -48.55
CA LYS A 440 -5.28 -7.34 -49.14
C LYS A 440 -4.52 -6.50 -48.10
N TYR A 441 -5.11 -6.27 -46.93
CA TYR A 441 -4.49 -5.51 -45.85
C TYR A 441 -3.73 -6.44 -44.90
N GLU A 442 -2.43 -6.21 -44.77
CA GLU A 442 -1.57 -6.99 -43.87
C GLU A 442 -2.06 -6.97 -42.42
N LEU A 443 -2.40 -5.78 -41.91
CA LEU A 443 -2.94 -5.62 -40.56
C LEU A 443 -4.18 -6.50 -40.32
N TRP A 444 -5.05 -6.66 -41.33
CA TRP A 444 -6.22 -7.52 -41.21
C TRP A 444 -5.84 -8.99 -41.03
N ARG A 445 -4.94 -9.49 -41.89
CA ARG A 445 -4.47 -10.89 -41.85
C ARG A 445 -3.86 -11.22 -40.50
N VAL A 446 -2.94 -10.37 -40.04
CA VAL A 446 -2.23 -10.58 -38.77
C VAL A 446 -3.19 -10.46 -37.58
N MET A 447 -4.07 -9.43 -37.55
CA MET A 447 -5.06 -9.29 -36.47
C MET A 447 -5.99 -10.51 -36.38
N LYS A 448 -6.42 -11.06 -37.52
CA LYS A 448 -7.29 -12.24 -37.57
C LYS A 448 -6.60 -13.48 -36.99
N GLU A 449 -5.31 -13.66 -37.29
CA GLU A 449 -4.48 -14.72 -36.73
C GLU A 449 -4.26 -14.54 -35.22
N GLN A 450 -3.82 -13.35 -34.77
CA GLN A 450 -3.55 -13.07 -33.36
C GLN A 450 -4.81 -13.17 -32.48
N VAL A 451 -5.96 -12.69 -32.97
CA VAL A 451 -7.23 -12.83 -32.25
C VAL A 451 -7.65 -14.29 -32.12
N LYS A 452 -7.38 -15.13 -33.14
CA LYS A 452 -7.64 -16.56 -33.07
C LYS A 452 -6.77 -17.22 -32.00
N THR A 453 -5.47 -16.97 -32.00
CA THR A 453 -4.52 -17.51 -31.01
C THR A 453 -4.91 -17.12 -29.59
N LEU A 454 -5.18 -15.84 -29.34
CA LEU A 454 -5.58 -15.36 -28.00
C LEU A 454 -6.89 -16.00 -27.52
N ARG A 455 -7.82 -16.29 -28.44
CA ARG A 455 -9.07 -16.96 -28.09
C ARG A 455 -8.84 -18.41 -27.67
N GLU A 456 -8.00 -19.16 -28.39
CA GLU A 456 -7.62 -20.52 -28.03
C GLU A 456 -6.92 -20.58 -26.66
N GLU A 457 -6.09 -19.57 -26.34
CA GLU A 457 -5.49 -19.41 -25.00
C GLU A 457 -6.51 -19.09 -23.90
N MET A 458 -7.51 -18.26 -24.20
CA MET A 458 -8.58 -17.94 -23.25
C MET A 458 -9.41 -19.19 -22.93
N ASP A 459 -9.79 -19.95 -23.94
CA ASP A 459 -10.61 -21.16 -23.79
C ASP A 459 -9.84 -22.24 -23.01
N SER A 460 -8.55 -22.41 -23.28
CA SER A 460 -7.70 -23.35 -22.54
C SER A 460 -7.50 -22.96 -21.07
N LYS A 461 -7.32 -21.66 -20.77
CA LYS A 461 -7.27 -21.17 -19.38
C LYS A 461 -8.60 -21.35 -18.65
N ALA A 462 -9.72 -21.10 -19.32
CA ALA A 462 -11.04 -21.34 -18.77
C ALA A 462 -11.22 -22.84 -18.43
N LEU A 463 -10.85 -23.74 -19.34
CA LEU A 463 -10.88 -25.19 -19.12
C LEU A 463 -9.96 -25.66 -17.97
N ALA A 464 -8.80 -25.03 -17.78
CA ALA A 464 -7.91 -25.32 -16.66
C ALA A 464 -8.52 -24.90 -15.31
N SER A 465 -9.10 -23.69 -15.24
CA SER A 465 -9.72 -23.17 -14.01
C SER A 465 -10.91 -24.01 -13.50
N VAL A 466 -11.61 -24.71 -14.39
CA VAL A 466 -12.72 -25.62 -14.03
C VAL A 466 -12.22 -26.96 -13.45
N LYS A 467 -11.00 -27.40 -13.82
CA LYS A 467 -10.44 -28.69 -13.34
C LYS A 467 -9.88 -28.62 -11.92
N ASP A 468 -9.52 -27.44 -11.44
CA ASP A 468 -8.96 -27.24 -10.09
C ASP A 468 -10.03 -27.13 -8.98
N TYR A 469 -11.31 -27.25 -9.33
CA TYR A 469 -12.42 -27.34 -8.36
C TYR A 469 -12.95 -28.78 -8.28
N PRO A 470 -12.67 -29.55 -7.21
CA PRO A 470 -13.43 -30.76 -6.95
C PRO A 470 -14.89 -30.36 -6.65
N PRO A 471 -15.89 -31.13 -7.10
CA PRO A 471 -17.29 -30.83 -6.81
C PRO A 471 -17.52 -30.88 -5.29
N PRO A 472 -18.38 -30.00 -4.73
CA PRO A 472 -18.70 -30.04 -3.32
C PRO A 472 -19.32 -31.40 -3.00
N ALA A 473 -18.77 -32.08 -2.00
CA ALA A 473 -19.33 -33.31 -1.49
C ALA A 473 -20.78 -33.04 -1.00
N THR A 474 -21.75 -33.51 -1.78
CA THR A 474 -23.14 -33.65 -1.37
C THR A 474 -23.20 -34.61 -0.20
N GLN A 475 -23.26 -34.09 1.03
CA GLN A 475 -23.78 -34.85 2.17
C GLN A 475 -25.30 -34.95 2.00
N ILE A 476 -25.73 -35.99 1.28
CA ILE A 476 -27.11 -36.46 1.29
C ILE A 476 -27.33 -37.13 2.65
N ALA A 477 -28.35 -36.63 3.36
CA ALA A 477 -28.87 -37.24 4.56
C ALA A 477 -29.50 -38.59 4.23
N GLU A 478 -28.83 -39.69 4.56
CA GLU A 478 -29.48 -40.99 4.74
C GLU A 478 -29.68 -41.24 6.24
N ARG A 479 -30.81 -40.75 6.75
CA ARG A 479 -31.44 -41.35 7.92
C ARG A 479 -32.31 -42.51 7.43
N SER A 480 -31.88 -43.73 7.70
CA SER A 480 -32.79 -44.86 7.87
C SER A 480 -32.37 -45.68 9.07
N LEU A 481 -33.19 -45.55 10.11
CA LEU A 481 -33.77 -46.61 10.94
C LEU A 481 -32.92 -47.88 11.05
N HIS A 482 -32.49 -48.21 12.26
CA HIS A 482 -32.80 -49.49 12.92
C HIS A 482 -32.70 -49.31 14.45
N ASN A 483 -33.81 -49.60 15.12
CA ASN A 483 -33.92 -49.75 16.57
C ASN A 483 -33.04 -50.92 17.04
N ASN A 484 -32.46 -50.81 18.24
CA ASN A 484 -32.82 -51.69 19.36
C ASN A 484 -32.27 -51.18 20.70
N ALA A 485 -33.14 -51.27 21.69
CA ALA A 485 -32.87 -51.05 23.10
C ALA A 485 -31.94 -52.13 23.67
N GLU A 486 -31.17 -51.79 24.71
CA GLU A 486 -31.24 -52.47 26.02
C GLU A 486 -30.26 -51.88 27.05
N HIS A 487 -30.58 -52.16 28.31
CA HIS A 487 -30.07 -51.59 29.55
C HIS A 487 -28.61 -51.92 29.93
N GLY A 488 -28.01 -51.01 30.70
CA GLY A 488 -27.39 -51.36 31.98
C GLY A 488 -25.85 -51.40 32.06
N GLY A 489 -25.31 -50.70 33.06
CA GLY A 489 -24.01 -51.03 33.66
C GLY A 489 -22.89 -50.01 33.44
N PHE A 490 -22.55 -49.25 34.49
CA PHE A 490 -21.17 -48.80 34.66
C PHE A 490 -20.28 -50.03 34.89
N PRO A 491 -19.07 -50.07 34.31
CA PRO A 491 -17.93 -50.07 35.21
C PRO A 491 -16.74 -49.21 34.74
N SER A 492 -16.00 -48.82 35.77
CA SER A 492 -14.65 -48.28 35.80
C SER A 492 -13.63 -49.02 34.92
N SER A 493 -12.88 -48.26 34.11
CA SER A 493 -11.43 -48.42 33.94
C SER A 493 -10.91 -47.37 32.97
N ILE A 494 -10.08 -46.44 33.47
CA ILE A 494 -9.20 -45.60 32.65
C ILE A 494 -7.86 -46.35 32.54
N PRO A 495 -7.40 -46.71 31.33
CA PRO A 495 -5.99 -46.96 31.08
C PRO A 495 -5.24 -45.64 30.89
N LYS A 496 -4.07 -45.61 31.51
CA LYS A 496 -3.10 -44.52 31.63
C LYS A 496 -2.34 -44.25 30.32
N ASP A 497 -1.69 -43.08 30.29
CA ASP A 497 -0.43 -42.77 29.58
C ASP A 497 -0.55 -42.53 28.05
N ILE A 498 -0.12 -41.42 27.42
CA ILE A 498 0.99 -40.48 27.66
C ILE A 498 0.74 -39.07 27.06
N ASN A 499 0.92 -38.06 27.92
CA ASN A 499 1.57 -36.73 27.83
C ASN A 499 1.40 -35.76 26.64
N ASN A 500 0.66 -34.69 26.95
CA ASN A 500 0.77 -33.33 26.41
C ASN A 500 1.68 -32.47 27.33
N PRO A 501 2.81 -31.90 26.86
CA PRO A 501 3.75 -31.18 27.71
C PRO A 501 3.49 -29.66 27.73
N TYR A 502 2.34 -29.20 28.23
CA TYR A 502 2.14 -27.82 28.68
C TYR A 502 1.04 -27.74 29.74
N SER A 503 1.30 -28.19 30.97
CA SER A 503 0.41 -27.90 32.10
C SER A 503 1.14 -28.00 33.45
N GLN A 504 1.97 -27.01 33.78
CA GLN A 504 2.34 -26.75 35.18
C GLN A 504 2.58 -25.25 35.40
N ILE A 505 1.56 -24.53 35.89
CA ILE A 505 1.73 -23.45 36.87
C ILE A 505 0.58 -23.59 37.90
N PRO A 506 0.84 -23.56 39.23
CA PRO A 506 -0.18 -23.81 40.24
C PRO A 506 -1.14 -22.63 40.46
N HIS A 507 -2.42 -22.95 40.64
CA HIS A 507 -3.45 -22.05 41.17
C HIS A 507 -3.27 -21.87 42.70
N SER A 508 -2.53 -20.86 43.13
CA SER A 508 -2.65 -20.33 44.51
C SER A 508 -2.01 -18.95 44.67
N ALA A 509 -2.73 -17.90 44.26
CA ALA A 509 -2.67 -16.54 44.86
C ALA A 509 -3.64 -15.60 44.09
N ILE A 510 -4.95 -15.77 44.29
CA ILE A 510 -5.94 -14.74 43.98
C ILE A 510 -6.69 -14.43 45.28
N ARG A 511 -6.26 -13.39 45.99
CA ARG A 511 -7.08 -12.57 46.88
C ARG A 511 -6.25 -11.39 47.41
N GLU A 512 -6.94 -10.25 47.55
CA GLU A 512 -6.48 -8.92 48.00
C GLU A 512 -5.77 -8.10 46.90
N SER A 513 -6.19 -6.90 46.48
CA SER A 513 -7.13 -5.92 47.04
C SER A 513 -7.92 -5.23 45.92
N LEU A 514 -9.25 -5.30 46.00
CA LEU A 514 -10.16 -4.35 45.36
C LEU A 514 -10.22 -3.10 46.25
N ALA A 515 -9.55 -2.03 45.83
CA ALA A 515 -9.80 -0.69 46.33
C ALA A 515 -9.70 0.28 45.15
N THR A 516 -10.85 0.63 44.59
CA THR A 516 -11.01 1.70 43.59
C THR A 516 -11.02 3.05 44.30
N PRO A 517 -10.25 4.05 43.83
CA PRO A 517 -10.60 5.45 44.06
C PRO A 517 -11.42 5.96 42.87
N ARG A 518 -12.49 6.70 43.21
CA ARG A 518 -13.40 7.40 42.31
C ARG A 518 -12.64 8.32 41.34
N ILE A 519 -12.97 8.23 40.05
CA ILE A 519 -12.54 9.16 39.00
C ILE A 519 -13.56 10.31 38.93
N TYR A 520 -13.09 11.55 39.06
CA TYR A 520 -13.81 12.74 38.61
C TYR A 520 -13.35 13.11 37.19
N PRO A 521 -14.21 13.74 36.37
CA PRO A 521 -13.95 13.97 34.95
C PRO A 521 -13.08 15.22 34.72
N GLY A 522 -12.06 15.09 33.87
CA GLY A 522 -11.23 16.20 33.40
C GLY A 522 -9.94 15.69 32.77
N ASP A 523 -9.67 16.18 31.56
CA ASP A 523 -8.43 16.05 30.76
C ASP A 523 -8.18 14.73 30.03
N GLY A 524 -8.44 14.78 28.72
CA GLY A 524 -8.19 13.71 27.78
C GLY A 524 -6.71 13.60 27.42
N ILE A 525 -6.14 12.43 27.71
CA ILE A 525 -4.94 11.89 27.05
C ILE A 525 -5.25 10.42 26.76
N SER A 526 -5.59 10.10 25.51
CA SER A 526 -5.78 8.72 25.07
C SER A 526 -4.45 8.14 24.59
N ALA A 527 -3.76 7.42 25.48
CA ALA A 527 -2.72 6.47 25.13
C ALA A 527 -3.14 5.08 25.63
N VAL A 528 -3.53 4.17 24.72
CA VAL A 528 -3.61 2.73 25.03
C VAL A 528 -3.16 1.90 23.82
N GLN A 529 -1.95 1.33 23.95
CA GLN A 529 -1.40 0.24 23.15
C GLN A 529 -2.14 -1.09 23.43
N PRO A 530 -2.24 -2.04 22.48
CA PRO A 530 -2.42 -3.46 22.80
C PRO A 530 -1.06 -4.20 22.94
N PRO A 531 -1.01 -5.32 23.68
CA PRO A 531 0.22 -5.97 24.12
C PRO A 531 0.91 -6.78 23.00
N LEU A 532 2.23 -6.81 23.12
CA LEU A 532 3.20 -7.51 22.27
C LEU A 532 2.89 -9.01 22.11
N SER A 533 2.78 -9.46 20.86
CA SER A 533 3.02 -10.85 20.48
C SER A 533 4.54 -11.09 20.38
N ARG A 534 4.97 -12.25 20.91
CA ARG A 534 6.35 -12.71 21.21
C ARG A 534 7.41 -12.47 20.12
N PRO A 535 8.70 -12.36 20.50
CA PRO A 535 9.81 -12.16 19.58
C PRO A 535 10.10 -13.46 18.81
N GLY A 536 9.89 -13.44 17.50
CA GLY A 536 10.23 -14.54 16.60
C GLY A 536 10.94 -13.99 15.36
N ASN A 537 12.25 -14.21 15.30
CA ASN A 537 13.11 -14.28 14.12
C ASN A 537 12.87 -13.27 12.98
N LEU A 538 13.54 -12.11 13.08
CA LEU A 538 13.92 -11.31 11.91
C LEU A 538 14.88 -12.13 11.04
N THR A 539 14.43 -12.58 9.87
CA THR A 539 15.30 -13.18 8.85
C THR A 539 15.75 -12.10 7.85
N LEU A 540 16.90 -12.31 7.19
CA LEU A 540 17.54 -11.32 6.29
C LEU A 540 16.62 -10.72 5.19
N GLY A 541 15.46 -11.32 4.90
CA GLY A 541 14.47 -10.76 3.97
C GLY A 541 13.80 -9.46 4.45
N ASP A 542 13.74 -9.23 5.77
CA ASP A 542 13.08 -8.06 6.38
C ASP A 542 13.89 -6.76 6.29
N MET A 543 15.19 -6.79 5.97
CA MET A 543 15.94 -5.55 5.81
C MET A 543 15.45 -4.74 4.60
N SER A 544 14.94 -5.41 3.56
CA SER A 544 14.42 -4.74 2.36
C SER A 544 13.12 -3.97 2.62
N SER A 545 12.29 -4.42 3.58
CA SER A 545 11.07 -3.73 4.00
C SER A 545 11.38 -2.59 4.98
N GLN A 546 12.39 -2.75 5.85
CA GLN A 546 12.87 -1.69 6.74
C GLN A 546 13.49 -0.51 5.98
N LEU A 547 14.22 -0.76 4.88
CA LEU A 547 14.80 0.31 4.06
C LEU A 547 13.74 1.12 3.28
N ARG A 548 12.55 0.56 2.99
CA ARG A 548 11.48 1.26 2.25
C ARG A 548 10.81 2.39 3.04
N GLY A 549 10.90 2.37 4.37
CA GLY A 549 10.37 3.41 5.25
C GLY A 549 11.36 4.54 5.59
N LEU A 550 12.60 4.46 5.11
CA LEU A 550 13.63 5.46 5.41
C LEU A 550 13.52 6.67 4.48
N THR A 551 13.59 7.86 5.07
CA THR A 551 13.75 9.10 4.29
C THR A 551 15.20 9.19 3.84
N PHE A 552 15.42 9.13 2.53
CA PHE A 552 16.73 9.28 1.92
C PHE A 552 16.92 10.72 1.47
N PHE A 553 18.09 11.28 1.77
CA PHE A 553 18.50 12.60 1.31
C PHE A 553 19.49 12.43 0.15
N PRO A 554 19.45 13.30 -0.88
CA PRO A 554 20.52 13.38 -1.87
C PRO A 554 21.83 13.78 -1.17
N ASP A 555 22.96 13.30 -1.69
CA ASP A 555 24.29 13.81 -1.28
C ASP A 555 24.35 15.31 -1.67
N GLU A 556 24.77 16.17 -0.71
CA GLU A 556 24.97 17.62 -0.92
C GLU A 556 26.02 17.92 -2.00
#